data_AF-A0A9C8WFL6-F1
#
_entry.id   AF-A0A9C8WFL6-F1
#
_cell.length_a   1.000
_cell.length_b   1.000
_cell.length_c   1.000
_cell.angle_alpha   90.00
_cell.angle_beta   90.00
_cell.angle_gamma   90.00
#
_symmetry.space_group_name_H-M   'P 1'
#
loop_
_entity.id
_entity.type
_entity.pdbx_description
1 polymer ?
#
loop_
_entity_poly.entity_id
_entity_poly.type
_entity_poly.pdbx_seq_one_letter_code
_entity_poly.pdbx_strand_id
1 'polypeptide(L)' 'MTYKLKFLPIAKKEWDKLAEPLKKQFKNKLAERLVNPHVPSAKLKGYDYVYKIKLRAA' A
#
# COMPACT_ATOMS: atom_id res chain seq x y z
N MET A 1 -3.37 -14.18 8.93
CA MET A 1 -3.56 -12.77 8.55
C MET A 1 -4.00 -12.01 9.80
N THR A 2 -3.16 -11.15 10.35
CA THR A 2 -3.40 -10.53 11.67
C THR A 2 -3.93 -9.09 11.57
N TYR A 3 -3.90 -8.48 10.37
CA TYR A 3 -4.23 -7.07 10.15
C TYR A 3 -5.39 -6.90 9.17
N LYS A 4 -6.25 -5.89 9.42
CA LYS A 4 -7.37 -5.52 8.55
C LYS A 4 -6.98 -4.30 7.72
N LEU A 5 -7.21 -4.37 6.41
CA LEU A 5 -7.02 -3.24 5.51
C LEU A 5 -8.18 -2.25 5.65
N LYS A 6 -7.88 -0.97 5.85
CA LYS A 6 -8.85 0.12 5.73
C LYS A 6 -8.32 1.18 4.78
N PHE A 7 -9.19 1.65 3.89
CA PHE A 7 -8.92 2.80 3.04
C PHE A 7 -9.58 4.04 3.63
N LEU A 8 -8.85 5.15 3.64
CA LEU A 8 -9.43 6.46 3.86
C LEU A 8 -10.37 6.81 2.68
N PRO A 9 -11.44 7.59 2.90
CA PRO A 9 -12.38 7.96 1.84
C PRO A 9 -11.70 8.70 0.68
N ILE A 10 -10.68 9.50 0.97
CA ILE A 10 -9.86 10.19 -0.04
C ILE A 10 -9.03 9.18 -0.83
N ALA A 11 -8.34 8.26 -0.14
CA ALA A 11 -7.56 7.21 -0.77
C ALA A 11 -8.42 6.25 -1.63
N LYS A 12 -9.67 6.00 -1.24
CA LYS A 12 -10.62 5.19 -2.05
C LYS A 12 -11.01 5.92 -3.35
N LYS A 13 -11.19 7.25 -3.32
CA LYS A 13 -11.44 8.05 -4.52
C LYS A 13 -10.23 8.06 -5.46
N GLU A 14 -9.02 8.20 -4.92
CA GLU A 14 -7.79 8.08 -5.72
C GLU A 14 -7.61 6.66 -6.26
N TRP A 15 -7.87 5.65 -5.45
CA TRP A 15 -7.82 4.25 -5.86
C TRP A 15 -8.72 4.00 -7.06
N ASP A 16 -9.96 4.48 -7.04
CA ASP A 16 -10.92 4.27 -8.12
C ASP A 16 -10.47 4.92 -9.44
N LYS A 17 -9.78 6.07 -9.37
CA LYS A 17 -9.20 6.76 -10.52
C LYS A 17 -7.97 6.06 -11.12
N LEU A 18 -7.35 5.08 -10.43
CA LEU A 18 -6.19 4.35 -10.96
C LEU A 18 -6.60 3.39 -12.09
N ALA A 19 -5.72 3.23 -13.09
CA ALA A 19 -5.89 2.24 -14.14
C ALA A 19 -5.89 0.80 -13.58
N GLU A 20 -6.63 -0.11 -14.22
CA GLU A 20 -6.71 -1.54 -13.83
C GLU A 20 -5.36 -2.25 -13.62
N PRO A 21 -4.34 -2.11 -14.51
CA PRO A 21 -3.04 -2.76 -14.28
C PRO A 21 -2.36 -2.25 -13.00
N LEU A 22 -2.51 -0.96 -12.71
CA LEU A 22 -1.92 -0.33 -11.53
C LEU A 22 -2.62 -0.79 -10.24
N LYS A 23 -3.95 -0.89 -10.27
CA LYS A 23 -4.75 -1.48 -9.18
C LYS A 23 -4.32 -2.92 -8.87
N LYS A 24 -4.09 -3.74 -9.90
CA LYS A 24 -3.61 -5.13 -9.73
C LYS A 24 -2.23 -5.18 -9.05
N GLN A 25 -1.29 -4.36 -9.50
CA GLN A 25 0.04 -4.28 -8.87
C GLN A 25 -0.03 -3.83 -7.41
N PHE A 26 -0.84 -2.81 -7.11
CA PHE A 26 -1.03 -2.36 -5.73
C PHE A 26 -1.70 -3.43 -4.86
N LYS A 27 -2.71 -4.14 -5.37
CA LYS A 27 -3.41 -5.19 -4.62
C LYS A 27 -2.46 -6.30 -4.19
N ASN A 28 -1.54 -6.71 -5.07
CA ASN A 28 -0.50 -7.69 -4.73
C ASN A 28 0.39 -7.17 -3.59
N LYS A 29 0.88 -5.94 -3.69
CA LYS A 29 1.69 -5.34 -2.61
C LYS A 29 0.93 -5.21 -1.30
N LEU A 30 -0.35 -4.83 -1.34
CA LEU A 30 -1.18 -4.73 -0.14
C LEU A 30 -1.37 -6.10 0.53
N ALA A 31 -1.52 -7.17 -0.24
CA ALA A 31 -1.58 -8.53 0.29
C ALA A 31 -0.28 -8.93 0.99
N GLU A 32 0.88 -8.62 0.41
CA GLU A 32 2.18 -8.83 1.06
C GLU A 32 2.30 -8.04 2.38
N ARG A 33 1.80 -6.80 2.42
CA ARG A 33 1.81 -5.96 3.63
C ARG A 33 0.82 -6.42 4.70
N LEU A 34 -0.27 -7.08 4.32
CA LEU A 34 -1.20 -7.69 5.27
C LEU A 34 -0.56 -8.88 6.02
N VAL A 35 0.41 -9.54 5.38
CA VAL A 35 1.20 -10.62 6.01
C VAL A 35 2.36 -10.02 6.82
N ASN A 36 3.12 -9.09 6.24
CA ASN A 36 4.23 -8.42 6.91
C ASN A 36 4.12 -6.88 6.82
N PRO A 37 3.46 -6.23 7.81
CA PRO A 37 3.20 -4.79 7.74
C PRO A 37 4.46 -3.94 7.97
N HIS A 38 5.44 -4.46 8.70
CA HIS A 38 6.64 -3.72 9.08
C HIS A 38 7.76 -3.96 8.08
N VAL A 39 7.95 -3.01 7.16
CA VAL A 39 9.04 -3.08 6.18
C VAL A 39 10.01 -1.92 6.40
N PRO A 40 11.14 -2.13 7.09
CA PRO A 40 12.06 -1.06 7.48
C PRO A 40 12.59 -0.26 6.28
N SER A 41 12.87 -0.92 5.15
CA SER A 41 13.32 -0.25 3.91
C SER A 41 12.29 0.71 3.30
N ALA A 42 11.01 0.58 3.66
CA ALA A 42 9.93 1.43 3.20
C ALA A 42 9.50 2.47 4.24
N LYS A 43 10.09 2.48 5.45
CA LYS A 43 9.71 3.41 6.52
C LYS A 43 9.94 4.86 6.07
N LEU A 44 8.96 5.72 6.32
CA LEU A 44 9.10 7.17 6.13
C LEU A 44 9.94 7.75 7.27
N LYS A 45 10.94 8.57 6.92
CA LYS A 45 11.80 9.23 7.91
C LYS A 45 10.97 10.26 8.67
N GLY A 46 10.92 10.16 9.99
CA GLY A 46 10.14 11.07 10.86
C GLY A 46 8.71 10.62 11.18
N TYR A 47 8.26 9.46 10.68
CA TYR A 47 6.96 8.89 11.03
C TYR A 47 7.10 7.47 11.56
N ASP A 48 6.38 7.16 12.64
CA ASP A 48 6.27 5.80 13.15
C ASP A 48 5.13 5.05 12.48
N TYR A 49 5.41 3.80 12.10
CA TYR A 49 4.47 2.90 11.42
C TYR A 49 3.96 3.33 10.04
N VAL A 50 4.56 4.35 9.41
CA VAL A 50 4.21 4.77 8.05
C VAL A 50 5.22 4.20 7.05
N TYR A 51 4.72 3.46 6.07
CA TYR A 51 5.52 2.79 5.04
C TYR A 51 5.05 3.20 3.63
N LYS A 52 6.00 3.52 2.75
CA LYS A 52 5.69 3.83 1.34
C LYS A 52 5.64 2.58 0.47
N ILE A 53 4.62 2.46 -0.37
CA ILE A 53 4.55 1.44 -1.41
C ILE A 53 5.05 2.07 -2.71
N LYS A 54 6.25 1.69 -3.14
CA LYS A 54 6.78 2.10 -4.46
C LYS A 54 6.38 1.08 -5.51
N LEU A 55 5.72 1.49 -6.58
CA LEU A 55 5.63 0.68 -7.79
C LEU A 55 6.87 0.96 -8.63
N ARG A 56 7.59 -0.08 -9.04
CA ARG A 56 8.55 0.06 -10.14
C ARG A 56 7.73 -0.08 -11.42
N ALA A 57 7.58 1.01 -12.16
CA ALA A 57 7.30 0.89 -13.58
C ALA A 57 8.54 0.21 -14.20
N ALA A 58 8.33 -0.91 -14.88
CA ALA A 58 9.33 -1.47 -15.77
C ALA A 58 9.29 -0.67 -17.09
#